data_AF-A0A2H0Z5F5-F1
#
_entry.id   AF-A0A2H0Z5F5-F1
#
_cell.length_a   1.000
_cell.length_b   1.000
_cell.length_c   1.000
_cell.angle_alpha   90.00
_cell.angle_beta   90.00
_cell.angle_gamma   90.00
#
_symmetry.space_group_name_H-M   'P 1'
#
loop_
_entity.id
_entity.type
_entity.pdbx_description
1 polymer ?
#
loop_
_entity_poly.entity_id
_entity_poly.type
_entity_poly.pdbx_seq_one_letter_code
_entity_poly.pdbx_strand_id
1 'polypeptide(L)'
;MNIVHEQAKRVYKMFVDFDGTITRRDIGEQIFLQYGDTQKAEAIIKRISSRELTSVEGWKALFEILHPVSIDELTKFVRSFEIDSAFLRLVSFAQEQQVEMII
;
A
#
# COMPACT_ATOMS: atom_id res chain seq x y z
N MET A 1 -52.92 -10.01 -8.51
CA MET A 1 -52.15 -8.91 -7.91
C MET A 1 -50.71 -9.40 -7.82
N ASN A 2 -49.88 -9.08 -8.83
CA ASN A 2 -48.49 -9.51 -8.87
C ASN A 2 -47.66 -8.56 -8.02
N ILE A 3 -47.21 -9.03 -6.85
CA ILE A 3 -46.25 -8.31 -6.02
C ILE A 3 -44.88 -8.60 -6.63
N VAL A 4 -44.36 -7.64 -7.39
CA VAL A 4 -42.97 -7.67 -7.83
C VAL A 4 -42.14 -7.26 -6.61
N HIS A 5 -41.42 -8.22 -6.02
CA HIS A 5 -40.42 -7.90 -5.01
C HIS A 5 -39.27 -7.16 -5.68
N GLU A 6 -39.29 -5.84 -5.61
CA GLU A 6 -38.15 -5.00 -5.96
C GLU A 6 -37.03 -5.28 -4.94
N GLN A 7 -36.05 -6.10 -5.34
CA GLN A 7 -34.88 -6.35 -4.51
C GLN A 7 -34.05 -5.07 -4.45
N ALA A 8 -33.76 -4.62 -3.23
CA ALA A 8 -32.88 -3.46 -3.02
C ALA A 8 -31.55 -3.68 -3.76
N LYS A 9 -31.15 -2.69 -4.59
CA LYS A 9 -29.88 -2.72 -5.31
C LYS A 9 -28.74 -2.80 -4.30
N ARG A 10 -27.97 -3.89 -4.33
CA ARG A 10 -26.76 -4.03 -3.50
C ARG A 10 -25.66 -3.15 -4.06
N VAL A 11 -25.03 -2.37 -3.20
CA VAL A 11 -23.87 -1.54 -3.53
C VAL A 11 -22.64 -2.21 -2.92
N TYR A 12 -21.63 -2.48 -3.75
CA TYR A 12 -20.36 -3.03 -3.30
C TYR A 12 -19.28 -1.94 -3.38
N LYS A 13 -18.41 -1.91 -2.38
CA LYS A 13 -17.20 -1.08 -2.34
C LYS A 13 -15.99 -1.96 -2.06
N MET A 14 -14.87 -1.64 -2.70
CA MET A 14 -13.61 -2.34 -2.55
C MET A 14 -12.58 -1.40 -1.94
N PHE A 15 -12.02 -1.79 -0.79
CA PHE A 15 -10.89 -1.11 -0.16
C PHE A 15 -9.62 -1.86 -0.55
N VAL A 16 -8.64 -1.15 -1.10
CA VAL A 16 -7.43 -1.75 -1.66
C VAL A 16 -6.22 -1.07 -1.05
N ASP A 17 -5.40 -1.84 -0.33
CA ASP A 17 -4.11 -1.36 0.13
C ASP A 17 -3.18 -1.05 -1.07
N PHE A 18 -2.20 -0.17 -0.88
CA PHE A 18 -1.29 0.22 -1.96
C PHE A 18 -0.02 -0.63 -1.95
N ASP A 19 0.73 -0.59 -0.85
CA ASP A 19 2.04 -1.21 -0.72
C ASP A 19 1.94 -2.74 -0.67
N GLY A 20 2.68 -3.43 -1.55
CA GLY A 20 2.64 -4.90 -1.64
C GLY A 20 1.32 -5.48 -2.17
N THR A 21 0.34 -4.63 -2.51
CA THR A 21 -0.95 -5.02 -3.10
C THR A 21 -1.10 -4.49 -4.53
N ILE A 22 -0.97 -3.16 -4.72
CA ILE A 22 -0.96 -2.52 -6.05
C ILE A 22 0.44 -2.59 -6.65
N THR A 23 1.45 -2.37 -5.82
CA THR A 23 2.86 -2.55 -6.19
C THR A 23 3.36 -3.92 -5.77
N ARG A 24 4.36 -4.43 -6.49
CA ARG A 24 4.97 -5.74 -6.16
C ARG A 24 5.85 -5.71 -4.92
N ARG A 25 6.20 -4.52 -4.44
CA ARG A 25 7.08 -4.30 -3.30
C ARG A 25 6.44 -3.27 -2.38
N ASP A 26 6.67 -3.40 -1.09
CA ASP A 26 6.32 -2.39 -0.10
C ASP A 26 7.23 -1.16 -0.32
N ILE A 27 6.68 -0.05 -0.84
CA ILE A 27 7.49 1.13 -1.15
C ILE A 27 8.00 1.77 0.14
N GLY A 28 7.19 1.77 1.20
CA GLY A 28 7.57 2.29 2.52
C GLY A 28 8.85 1.65 3.03
N GLU A 29 8.92 0.33 3.06
CA GLU A 29 10.12 -0.43 3.39
C GLU A 29 11.31 -0.03 2.49
N GLN A 30 11.08 0.04 1.17
CA GLN A 30 12.14 0.33 0.22
C GLN A 30 12.71 1.75 0.39
N ILE A 31 11.90 2.72 0.82
CA ILE A 31 12.36 4.07 1.16
C ILE A 31 13.39 4.01 2.30
N PHE A 32 13.09 3.29 3.38
CA PHE A 32 14.01 3.22 4.52
C PHE A 32 15.26 2.41 4.23
N LEU A 33 15.16 1.37 3.39
CA LEU A 33 16.34 0.60 2.96
C LEU A 33 17.26 1.43 2.06
N GLN A 34 16.70 2.29 1.20
CA GLN A 34 17.45 3.10 0.24
C GLN A 34 18.05 4.37 0.87
N TYR A 35 17.28 5.04 1.74
CA TYR A 35 17.63 6.37 2.26
C TYR A 35 17.98 6.39 3.75
N GLY A 36 17.80 5.28 4.46
CA GLY A 36 18.22 5.12 5.84
C GLY A 36 19.48 4.28 6.00
N ASP A 37 19.78 3.92 7.26
CA ASP A 37 20.77 2.89 7.59
C ASP A 37 20.15 1.50 7.33
N THR A 38 20.54 0.87 6.22
CA THR A 38 19.95 -0.39 5.75
C THR A 38 19.96 -1.49 6.82
N GLN A 39 21.06 -1.67 7.55
CA GLN A 39 21.16 -2.72 8.57
C GLN A 39 20.20 -2.46 9.75
N LYS A 40 20.08 -1.20 10.17
CA LYS A 40 19.12 -0.83 11.21
C LYS A 40 17.69 -0.93 10.71
N ALA A 41 17.42 -0.54 9.48
CA ALA A 41 16.09 -0.63 8.87
C ALA A 41 15.61 -2.09 8.84
N GLU A 42 16.43 -3.02 8.33
CA GLU A 42 16.12 -4.45 8.32
C GLU A 42 15.85 -4.99 9.73
N ALA A 43 16.66 -4.59 10.71
CA ALA A 43 16.47 -5.00 12.10
C ALA A 43 15.15 -4.47 12.69
N ILE A 44 14.78 -3.22 12.41
CA ILE A 44 13.53 -2.62 12.86
C ILE A 44 12.32 -3.29 12.18
N ILE A 45 12.36 -3.47 10.86
CA ILE A 45 11.30 -4.12 10.07
C ILE A 45 11.05 -5.54 10.60
N LYS A 46 12.13 -6.29 10.86
CA LYS A 46 12.02 -7.62 11.47
C LYS A 46 11.28 -7.57 12.79
N ARG A 47 11.60 -6.62 13.67
CA ARG A 47 10.93 -6.45 14.97
C ARG A 47 9.47 -6.03 14.86
N ILE A 48 9.10 -5.27 13.83
CA ILE A 48 7.69 -4.98 13.51
C ILE A 48 6.98 -6.28 13.10
N SER A 49 7.57 -7.05 12.17
CA SER A 49 6.99 -8.30 11.68
C SER A 49 6.84 -9.38 12.75
N SER A 50 7.76 -9.43 13.73
CA SER A 50 7.70 -10.34 14.88
C SER A 50 6.80 -9.83 16.02
N ARG A 51 6.16 -8.66 15.85
CA ARG A 51 5.32 -7.98 16.86
C ARG A 51 6.07 -7.60 18.14
N GLU A 52 7.39 -7.49 18.08
CA GLU A 52 8.23 -6.95 19.16
C GLU A 52 8.13 -5.42 19.24
N LEU A 53 7.87 -4.76 18.11
CA LEU A 53 7.51 -3.36 18.04
C LEU A 53 6.07 -3.21 17.55
N THR A 54 5.32 -2.29 18.16
CA THR A 54 4.07 -1.84 17.55
C THR A 54 4.37 -1.09 16.26
N SER A 55 3.39 -1.00 15.36
CA SER A 55 3.55 -0.25 14.11
C SER A 55 3.99 1.20 14.39
N VAL A 56 3.40 1.86 15.38
CA VAL A 56 3.73 3.26 15.72
C VAL A 56 5.18 3.41 16.19
N GLU A 57 5.67 2.50 17.04
CA GLU A 57 7.06 2.52 17.51
C GLU A 57 8.03 2.20 16.37
N GLY A 58 7.68 1.22 15.54
CA GLY A 58 8.44 0.83 14.36
C GLY A 58 8.65 1.99 13.38
N TRP A 59 7.55 2.66 13.00
CA TRP A 59 7.61 3.82 12.11
C TRP A 59 8.48 4.95 12.68
N LYS A 60 8.34 5.26 13.97
CA LYS A 60 9.19 6.29 14.62
C LYS A 60 10.67 5.92 14.53
N ALA A 61 11.02 4.69 14.87
CA ALA A 61 12.40 4.20 14.81
C ALA A 61 12.96 4.23 13.37
N LEU A 62 12.13 3.91 12.36
CA LEU A 62 12.52 3.99 10.95
C LEU A 62 12.79 5.44 10.51
N PHE A 63 11.99 6.40 10.95
CA PHE A 63 12.23 7.83 10.65
C PHE A 63 13.49 8.38 11.32
N GLU A 64 13.85 7.90 12.51
CA GLU A 64 15.07 8.33 13.22
C GLU A 64 16.37 7.95 12.51
N ILE A 65 16.34 6.91 11.67
CA ILE A 65 17.52 6.44 10.92
C ILE A 65 17.56 6.95 9.47
N LEU A 66 16.58 7.76 9.07
CA LEU A 66 16.47 8.26 7.70
C LEU A 66 17.43 9.43 7.49
N HIS A 67 18.22 9.39 6.41
CA HIS A 67 19.01 10.54 6.00
C HIS A 67 18.15 11.56 5.26
N PRO A 68 18.53 12.85 5.24
CA PRO A 68 17.83 13.85 4.45
C PRO A 68 17.78 13.46 2.97
N VAL A 69 16.58 13.44 2.40
CA VAL A 69 16.32 13.19 0.97
C VAL A 69 15.48 14.33 0.41
N SER A 70 15.77 14.75 -0.82
CA SER A 70 14.99 15.80 -1.48
C SER A 70 13.65 15.25 -1.97
N ILE A 71 12.64 16.10 -2.07
CA ILE A 71 11.32 15.73 -2.59
C ILE A 71 11.41 15.21 -4.02
N ASP A 72 12.28 15.78 -4.85
CA ASP A 72 12.46 15.39 -6.25
C ASP A 72 13.09 14.00 -6.36
N GLU A 73 14.09 13.73 -5.53
CA GLU A 73 14.74 12.42 -5.47
C GLU A 73 13.78 11.33 -4.96
N LEU A 74 13.05 11.62 -3.89
CA LEU A 74 12.04 10.71 -3.36
C LEU A 74 10.92 10.45 -4.39
N THR A 75 10.46 11.50 -5.07
CA THR A 75 9.45 11.38 -6.14
C THR A 75 9.95 10.51 -7.28
N LYS A 76 11.21 10.71 -7.71
CA LYS A 76 11.84 9.90 -8.75
C LYS A 76 11.95 8.44 -8.34
N PHE A 77 12.29 8.17 -7.08
CA PHE A 77 12.36 6.82 -6.52
C PHE A 77 10.99 6.14 -6.51
N VAL A 78 9.96 6.78 -5.95
CA VAL A 78 8.60 6.22 -5.88
C VAL A 78 8.04 5.96 -7.29
N ARG A 79 8.30 6.85 -8.26
CA ARG A 79 7.88 6.67 -9.65
C ARG A 79 8.59 5.54 -10.40
N SER A 80 9.69 5.01 -9.85
CA SER A 80 10.40 3.88 -10.47
C SER A 80 9.75 2.52 -10.21
N PHE A 81 8.80 2.45 -9.27
CA PHE A 81 8.10 1.21 -8.94
C PHE A 81 6.99 0.91 -9.96
N GLU A 82 6.98 -0.31 -10.47
CA GLU A 82 5.93 -0.78 -11.36
C GLU A 82 4.66 -1.18 -10.58
N ILE A 83 3.51 -0.79 -11.12
CA ILE A 83 2.21 -1.32 -10.70
C ILE A 83 2.07 -2.75 -11.23
N ASP A 84 1.53 -3.65 -10.42
CA ASP A 84 1.29 -5.03 -10.87
C ASP A 84 0.26 -5.05 -12.01
N SER A 85 0.62 -5.69 -13.12
CA SER A 85 -0.26 -5.79 -14.29
C SER A 85 -1.56 -6.58 -14.01
N ALA A 86 -1.59 -7.43 -12.99
CA ALA A 86 -2.80 -8.07 -12.51
C ALA A 86 -3.75 -7.09 -11.81
N PHE A 87 -3.23 -6.06 -11.13
CA PHE A 87 -4.05 -5.03 -10.50
C PHE A 87 -4.85 -4.24 -11.55
N LEU A 88 -4.27 -3.98 -12.72
CA LEU A 88 -5.00 -3.34 -13.82
C LEU A 88 -6.25 -4.14 -14.25
N ARG A 89 -6.20 -5.48 -14.21
CA ARG A 89 -7.37 -6.32 -14.50
C ARG A 89 -8.45 -6.18 -13.42
N LEU A 90 -8.05 -6.04 -12.14
CA LEU A 90 -8.97 -5.79 -11.05
C LEU A 90 -9.67 -4.43 -11.18
N VAL A 91 -8.94 -3.39 -11.60
CA VAL A 91 -9.50 -2.06 -11.88
C VAL A 91 -10.53 -2.15 -13.02
N SER A 92 -10.20 -2.81 -14.13
CA SER A 92 -11.15 -3.01 -15.24
C SER A 92 -12.41 -3.74 -14.78
N PHE A 93 -12.26 -4.82 -14.02
CA PHE A 93 -13.38 -5.55 -13.44
C PHE A 93 -14.26 -4.67 -12.55
N ALA A 94 -13.65 -3.89 -11.65
CA ALA A 94 -14.39 -3.00 -10.75
C ALA A 94 -15.18 -1.94 -11.54
N GLN A 95 -14.59 -1.38 -12.60
CA GLN A 95 -15.26 -0.43 -13.50
C GLN A 95 -16.45 -1.06 -14.22
N GLU A 96 -16.27 -2.25 -14.82
CA GLU A 96 -17.33 -3.00 -15.50
C GLU A 96 -18.50 -3.34 -14.58
N GLN A 97 -18.20 -3.69 -13.32
CA GLN A 97 -19.21 -4.05 -12.32
C GLN A 97 -19.74 -2.86 -11.53
N GLN A 98 -19.33 -1.63 -11.85
CA GLN A 98 -19.70 -0.41 -11.11
C GLN A 98 -19.40 -0.51 -9.61
N VAL A 99 -18.31 -1.18 -9.25
CA VAL A 99 -17.80 -1.29 -7.89
C VAL A 99 -16.87 -0.12 -7.63
N GLU A 100 -17.19 0.68 -6.61
CA GLU A 100 -16.33 1.78 -6.17
C GLU A 100 -15.06 1.21 -5.55
N MET A 101 -13.90 1.67 -6.02
CA MET A 101 -12.60 1.30 -5.47
C MET A 101 -12.01 2.48 -4.69
N ILE A 102 -11.58 2.21 -3.48
CA ILE A 102 -10.96 3.16 -2.55
C ILE A 102 -9.58 2.61 -2.22
N ILE A 103 -8.54 3.43 -2.41
CA ILE A 103 -7.16 3.12 -2.08
C ILE A 103 -6.79 3.94 -0.84
#